data_AF-A0A942Z3W9-F1
#
_entry.id   AF-A0A942Z3W9-F1
#
_cell.length_a   1.000
_cell.length_b   1.000
_cell.length_c   1.000
_cell.angle_alpha   90.00
_cell.angle_beta   90.00
_cell.angle_gamma   90.00
#
_symmetry.space_group_name_H-M   'P 1'
#
loop_
_entity.id
_entity.type
_entity.pdbx_description
1 polymer ?
#
loop_
_entity_poly.entity_id
_entity_poly.type
_entity_poly.pdbx_seq_one_letter_code
_entity_poly.pdbx_strand_id
1 'polypeptide(L)'
;MKRMPFEPPTEHYDERIKAIDEQICYLIKKRKDLSNNNPSFPTKQLITAWSKKYNFYEDFLNSVFADFLNENIYKPVVEPKRLLKNIPILKSLPSSEHQENGYIRSSGVGKESSGPGYIPNFKGETIHLLRLN
;
A
#
# COMPACT_ATOMS: atom_id res chain seq x y z
N MET A 1 7.30 -3.43 -8.25
CA MET A 1 7.39 -3.82 -9.68
C MET A 1 8.39 -2.90 -10.36
N LYS A 2 9.29 -3.44 -11.19
CA LYS A 2 10.12 -2.64 -12.09
C LYS A 2 9.19 -2.03 -13.15
N ARG A 3 9.12 -0.70 -13.25
CA ARG A 3 8.33 -0.05 -14.32
C ARG A 3 8.97 -0.42 -15.66
N MET A 4 8.15 -0.79 -16.64
CA MET A 4 8.63 -0.96 -18.01
C MET A 4 9.11 0.41 -18.54
N PRO A 5 10.08 0.44 -19.47
CA PRO A 5 10.40 1.67 -20.19
C PRO A 5 9.14 2.26 -20.81
N PHE A 6 9.02 3.59 -20.79
CA PHE A 6 7.95 4.26 -21.53
C PHE A 6 8.37 4.34 -23.00
N GLU A 7 7.61 3.67 -23.87
CA GLU A 7 7.72 3.80 -25.31
C GLU A 7 6.66 4.80 -25.79
N PRO A 8 7.02 5.87 -26.52
CA PRO A 8 6.05 6.80 -27.07
C PRO A 8 5.05 6.07 -27.99
N PRO A 9 3.74 6.38 -27.91
CA PRO A 9 2.72 5.69 -28.71
C PRO A 9 2.76 6.03 -30.21
N THR A 10 3.61 6.99 -30.61
CA THR A 10 3.72 7.52 -31.97
C THR A 10 5.15 7.94 -32.27
N GLU A 11 5.67 7.61 -33.45
CA GLU A 11 6.99 8.07 -33.91
C GLU A 11 6.99 9.55 -34.38
N HIS A 12 5.80 10.14 -34.59
CA HIS A 12 5.64 11.47 -35.16
C HIS A 12 5.38 12.51 -34.07
N TYR A 13 6.43 13.23 -33.68
CA TYR A 13 6.35 14.41 -32.83
C TYR A 13 6.23 15.69 -33.67
N ASP A 14 5.28 16.56 -33.35
CA ASP A 14 5.12 17.85 -34.04
C ASP A 14 6.06 18.89 -33.41
N GLU A 15 7.15 19.24 -34.11
CA GLU A 15 8.14 20.19 -33.58
C GLU A 15 7.55 21.57 -33.24
N ARG A 16 6.39 21.94 -33.79
CA ARG A 16 5.72 23.22 -33.51
C ARG A 16 5.25 23.32 -32.05
N ILE A 17 4.99 22.20 -31.37
CA ILE A 17 4.59 22.20 -29.95
C ILE A 17 5.79 22.16 -28.98
N LYS A 18 7.02 21.98 -29.47
CA LYS A 18 8.24 21.90 -28.64
C LYS A 18 8.42 23.04 -27.65
N ALA A 19 8.21 24.27 -28.10
CA ALA A 19 8.30 25.46 -27.24
C ALA A 19 7.18 25.53 -26.18
N ILE A 20 6.04 24.88 -26.42
CA ILE A 20 4.92 24.78 -25.48
C ILE A 20 5.23 23.69 -24.44
N ASP A 21 5.73 22.53 -24.86
CA ASP A 21 6.09 21.43 -23.96
C ASP A 21 7.22 21.80 -23.01
N GLU A 22 8.21 22.57 -23.47
CA GLU A 22 9.26 23.13 -22.61
C GLU A 22 8.68 24.13 -21.59
N GLN A 23 7.73 24.99 -22.00
CA GLN A 23 7.01 25.89 -21.08
C GLN A 23 6.17 25.13 -20.07
N ILE A 24 5.53 24.02 -20.45
CA ILE A 24 4.79 23.13 -19.52
C ILE A 24 5.76 22.56 -18.48
N CYS A 25 6.92 22.04 -18.90
CA CYS A 25 7.97 21.56 -17.99
C CYS A 25 8.42 22.64 -17.00
N TYR A 26 8.69 23.86 -17.50
CA TYR A 26 9.07 25.00 -16.67
C TYR A 26 7.97 25.40 -15.66
N LEU A 27 6.70 25.43 -16.08
CA LEU A 27 5.57 25.77 -15.21
C LEU A 27 5.32 24.71 -14.13
N ILE A 28 5.46 23.42 -14.45
CA ILE A 28 5.39 22.32 -13.48
C ILE A 28 6.50 22.47 -12.43
N LYS A 29 7.75 22.74 -12.85
CA LYS A 29 8.85 23.02 -11.91
C LYS A 29 8.55 24.24 -11.03
N LYS A 30 8.12 25.36 -11.63
CA LYS A 30 7.81 26.59 -10.89
C LYS A 30 6.70 26.37 -9.85
N ARG A 31 5.67 25.59 -10.17
CA ARG A 31 4.59 25.18 -9.24
C ARG A 31 5.13 24.41 -8.03
N LYS A 32 6.08 23.49 -8.26
CA LYS A 32 6.73 22.68 -7.21
C LYS A 32 7.63 23.51 -6.31
N ASP A 33 8.43 24.41 -6.89
CA ASP A 33 9.31 25.31 -6.15
C ASP A 33 8.48 26.27 -5.26
N LEU A 34 7.43 26.89 -5.81
CA LEU A 34 6.55 27.82 -5.07
C LEU A 34 5.74 27.16 -3.93
N SER A 35 5.53 25.84 -3.98
CA SER A 35 4.79 25.10 -2.96
C SER A 35 5.70 24.49 -1.89
N ASN A 36 7.02 24.76 -1.89
CA ASN A 36 8.00 24.17 -0.96
C ASN A 36 7.94 22.62 -0.91
N ASN A 37 7.67 21.97 -2.05
CA ASN A 37 7.40 20.52 -2.13
C ASN A 37 6.20 20.03 -1.29
N ASN A 38 5.26 20.91 -0.92
CA ASN A 38 3.95 20.55 -0.39
C ASN A 38 2.88 20.72 -1.50
N PRO A 39 2.77 19.76 -2.44
CA PRO A 39 1.88 19.90 -3.60
C PRO A 39 0.42 20.04 -3.16
N SER A 40 -0.19 21.18 -3.50
CA SER A 40 -1.62 21.40 -3.36
C SER A 40 -2.41 20.83 -4.56
N PHE A 41 -3.73 20.80 -4.46
CA PHE A 41 -4.64 20.44 -5.54
C PHE A 41 -5.60 21.62 -5.83
N PRO A 42 -5.93 21.97 -7.08
CA PRO A 42 -6.85 23.07 -7.37
C PRO A 42 -8.26 22.79 -6.83
N THR A 43 -8.97 23.83 -6.38
CA THR A 43 -10.36 23.65 -5.91
C THR A 43 -11.29 23.29 -7.08
N LYS A 44 -12.39 22.57 -6.80
CA LYS A 44 -13.40 22.22 -7.81
C LYS A 44 -13.88 23.45 -8.61
N GLN A 45 -14.05 24.59 -7.95
CA GLN A 45 -14.43 25.86 -8.58
C GLN A 45 -13.41 26.33 -9.63
N LEU A 46 -12.11 26.18 -9.37
CA LEU A 46 -11.05 26.50 -10.34
C LEU A 46 -11.04 25.51 -11.51
N ILE A 47 -11.20 24.21 -11.24
CA ILE A 47 -11.30 23.17 -12.28
C ILE A 47 -12.48 23.45 -13.22
N THR A 48 -13.68 23.69 -12.69
CA THR A 48 -14.87 24.05 -13.49
C THR A 48 -14.66 25.34 -14.28
N ALA A 49 -14.01 26.35 -13.71
CA ALA A 49 -13.75 27.61 -14.39
C ALA A 49 -12.74 27.43 -15.55
N TRP A 50 -11.65 26.69 -15.35
CA TRP A 50 -10.65 26.43 -16.38
C TRP A 50 -11.13 25.47 -17.47
N SER A 51 -11.90 24.44 -17.09
CA SER A 51 -12.62 23.54 -18.00
C SER A 51 -13.44 24.34 -19.02
N LYS A 52 -14.30 25.24 -18.55
CA LYS A 52 -15.11 26.11 -19.41
C LYS A 52 -14.28 27.11 -20.21
N LYS A 53 -13.26 27.73 -19.59
CA LYS A 53 -12.44 28.77 -20.24
C LYS A 53 -11.59 28.23 -21.40
N TYR A 54 -11.03 27.03 -21.26
CA TYR A 54 -10.09 26.45 -22.22
C TYR A 54 -10.66 25.24 -22.97
N ASN A 55 -11.96 24.95 -22.83
CA ASN A 55 -12.67 23.84 -23.45
C ASN A 55 -12.04 22.45 -23.13
N PHE A 56 -11.78 22.19 -21.85
CA PHE A 56 -11.34 20.89 -21.35
C PHE A 56 -12.45 20.19 -20.56
N TYR A 57 -12.43 18.86 -20.51
CA TYR A 57 -13.22 18.08 -19.56
C TYR A 57 -12.68 18.25 -18.13
N GLU A 58 -13.56 18.35 -17.12
CA GLU A 58 -13.12 18.48 -15.72
C GLU A 58 -12.27 17.28 -15.27
N ASP A 59 -12.65 16.06 -15.66
CA ASP A 59 -11.93 14.83 -15.28
C ASP A 59 -10.52 14.74 -15.88
N PHE A 60 -10.32 15.29 -17.08
CA PHE A 60 -8.98 15.42 -17.68
C PHE A 60 -8.09 16.32 -16.82
N LEU A 61 -8.60 17.49 -16.42
CA LEU A 61 -7.86 18.40 -15.53
C LEU A 61 -7.60 17.75 -14.17
N ASN A 62 -8.60 17.07 -13.59
CA ASN A 62 -8.45 16.35 -12.32
C ASN A 62 -7.32 15.31 -12.40
N SER A 63 -7.24 14.55 -13.49
CA SER A 63 -6.20 13.54 -13.72
C SER A 63 -4.81 14.17 -13.82
N VAL A 64 -4.65 15.22 -14.64
CA VAL A 64 -3.38 15.95 -14.80
C VAL A 64 -2.87 16.51 -13.46
N PHE A 65 -3.75 17.12 -12.65
CA PHE A 65 -3.36 17.63 -11.34
C PHE A 65 -3.13 16.52 -10.29
N ALA A 66 -3.74 15.34 -10.46
CA ALA A 66 -3.51 14.19 -9.57
C ALA A 66 -2.14 13.55 -9.83
N ASP A 67 -1.68 13.50 -11.08
CA ASP A 67 -0.32 13.05 -11.41
C ASP A 67 0.74 14.01 -10.86
N PHE A 68 0.50 15.34 -10.97
CA PHE A 68 1.39 16.35 -10.36
C PHE A 68 1.41 16.31 -8.83
N LEU A 69 0.33 15.85 -8.19
CA LEU A 69 0.28 15.63 -6.73
C LEU A 69 1.12 14.43 -6.31
N ASN A 70 1.18 13.40 -7.16
CA ASN A 70 1.74 12.09 -6.82
C ASN A 70 3.10 11.78 -7.48
N GLU A 71 3.86 12.78 -7.94
CA GLU A 71 5.16 12.63 -8.64
C GLU A 71 6.12 11.60 -8.00
N ASN A 72 6.08 11.43 -6.67
CA ASN A 72 6.87 10.42 -5.96
C ASN A 72 6.68 8.97 -6.48
N ILE A 73 5.53 8.61 -7.05
CA ILE A 73 5.29 7.27 -7.60
C ILE A 73 6.17 6.95 -8.82
N TYR A 74 6.69 7.98 -9.50
CA TYR A 74 7.55 7.85 -10.69
C TYR A 74 9.04 7.71 -10.32
N LYS A 75 9.41 7.85 -9.04
CA LYS A 75 10.79 7.62 -8.60
C LYS A 75 11.18 6.16 -8.85
N PRO A 76 12.35 5.87 -9.46
CA PRO A 76 12.78 4.50 -9.70
C PRO A 76 13.00 3.77 -8.38
N VAL A 77 12.51 2.54 -8.28
CA VAL A 77 12.81 1.65 -7.16
C VAL A 77 14.28 1.24 -7.26
N VAL A 78 15.14 1.89 -6.49
CA VAL A 78 16.54 1.51 -6.36
C VAL A 78 16.61 0.26 -5.48
N GLU A 79 16.77 -0.91 -6.10
CA GLU A 79 17.08 -2.11 -5.34
C GLU A 79 18.44 -1.95 -4.64
N PRO A 80 18.54 -2.15 -3.31
CA PRO A 80 19.80 -2.07 -2.61
C PRO A 80 20.70 -3.22 -3.09
N LYS A 81 21.75 -2.89 -3.85
CA LYS A 81 22.73 -3.84 -4.42
C LYS A 81 23.41 -4.77 -3.39
N ARG A 82 23.23 -4.50 -2.10
CA ARG A 82 23.67 -5.33 -0.98
C ARG A 82 22.54 -5.44 0.04
N LEU A 83 21.55 -6.27 -0.26
CA LEU A 83 20.86 -6.97 0.82
C LEU A 83 21.93 -7.87 1.47
N LEU A 84 22.54 -7.39 2.55
CA LEU A 84 23.38 -8.24 3.39
C LEU A 84 22.49 -9.42 3.79
N LYS A 85 22.99 -10.63 3.54
CA LYS A 85 22.26 -11.86 3.83
C LYS A 85 21.98 -11.91 5.33
N ASN A 86 20.79 -11.47 5.74
CA ASN A 86 20.29 -11.74 7.08
C ASN A 86 20.10 -13.25 7.15
N ILE A 87 21.11 -13.91 7.72
CA ILE A 87 21.17 -15.35 7.92
C ILE A 87 19.87 -15.74 8.65
N PRO A 88 19.07 -16.69 8.12
CA PRO A 88 17.88 -17.13 8.83
C PRO A 88 18.32 -17.89 10.09
N ILE A 89 18.31 -17.20 11.23
CA ILE A 89 18.45 -17.84 12.55
C ILE A 89 17.10 -18.48 12.90
N LEU A 90 16.67 -19.44 12.08
CA LEU A 90 15.67 -20.42 12.45
C LEU A 90 16.34 -21.40 13.42
N LYS A 91 16.48 -20.98 14.68
CA LYS A 91 16.69 -21.90 15.80
C LYS A 91 15.40 -22.67 16.01
N SER A 92 15.23 -23.76 15.28
CA SER A 92 14.36 -24.85 15.73
C SER A 92 14.95 -25.40 17.02
N LEU A 93 14.38 -25.00 18.17
CA LEU A 93 14.60 -25.73 19.40
C LEU A 93 14.09 -27.15 19.18
N PRO A 94 14.91 -28.20 19.35
CA PRO A 94 14.38 -29.56 19.31
C PRO A 94 13.41 -29.72 20.48
N SER A 95 12.16 -30.07 20.18
CA SER A 95 11.20 -30.49 21.19
C SER A 95 11.75 -31.72 21.89
N SER A 96 12.20 -31.57 23.13
CA SER A 96 12.73 -32.67 23.93
C SER A 96 11.57 -33.50 24.50
N GLU A 97 11.13 -34.50 23.75
CA GLU A 97 10.29 -35.59 24.27
C GLU A 97 11.08 -36.90 24.32
N HIS A 98 10.79 -37.70 25.35
CA HIS A 98 11.35 -39.04 25.66
C HIS A 98 12.84 -39.06 26.08
N GLN A 99 13.36 -39.93 26.96
CA GLN A 99 12.88 -40.85 28.02
C GLN A 99 14.15 -41.31 28.80
N GLU A 100 14.19 -41.82 30.03
CA GLU A 100 13.23 -42.08 31.12
C GLU A 100 14.02 -42.20 32.45
N ASN A 101 13.36 -42.22 33.63
CA ASN A 101 13.67 -43.11 34.79
C ASN A 101 12.87 -42.68 36.04
N GLY A 102 12.11 -43.61 36.63
CA GLY A 102 11.06 -43.27 37.59
C GLY A 102 11.46 -43.21 39.07
N TYR A 103 10.64 -42.52 39.85
CA TYR A 103 10.27 -42.94 41.21
C TYR A 103 8.83 -42.50 41.50
N ILE A 104 8.02 -43.43 42.01
CA ILE A 104 6.62 -43.18 42.37
C ILE A 104 6.56 -42.56 43.77
N ARG A 105 5.88 -41.42 43.95
CA ARG A 105 5.23 -41.08 45.23
C ARG A 105 3.86 -40.44 45.02
N SER A 106 2.91 -40.93 45.80
CA SER A 106 1.48 -40.62 45.78
C SER A 106 1.10 -39.43 46.66
N SER A 107 0.09 -38.66 46.23
CA SER A 107 -0.91 -37.86 46.99
C SER A 107 -1.37 -36.72 46.06
N GLY A 108 -2.65 -36.41 45.82
CA GLY A 108 -3.91 -37.02 46.22
C GLY A 108 -5.06 -36.00 46.01
N VAL A 109 -6.26 -36.46 45.64
CA VAL A 109 -7.53 -35.68 45.59
C VAL A 109 -7.62 -34.55 44.53
N GLY A 110 -8.57 -34.66 43.59
CA GLY A 110 -8.91 -33.56 42.67
C GLY A 110 -9.83 -33.96 41.52
N LYS A 111 -11.15 -34.01 41.78
CA LYS A 111 -12.23 -34.50 40.90
C LYS A 111 -12.18 -34.05 39.43
N GLU A 112 -12.57 -34.96 38.55
CA GLU A 112 -12.99 -34.68 37.18
C GLU A 112 -14.15 -33.67 37.15
N SER A 113 -14.11 -32.73 36.20
CA SER A 113 -15.34 -32.21 35.58
C SER A 113 -15.06 -31.77 34.15
N SER A 114 -15.79 -32.38 33.22
CA SER A 114 -15.74 -32.11 31.79
C SER A 114 -16.48 -30.83 31.45
N GLY A 115 -15.88 -29.98 30.60
CA GLY A 115 -16.53 -28.80 30.04
C GLY A 115 -15.88 -28.43 28.69
N PRO A 116 -16.64 -28.21 27.61
CA PRO A 116 -16.07 -27.87 26.31
C PRO A 116 -15.55 -26.43 26.30
N GLY A 117 -14.36 -26.24 25.72
CA GLY A 117 -13.67 -24.94 25.70
C GLY A 117 -14.39 -23.89 24.85
N TYR A 118 -14.54 -22.68 25.40
CA TYR A 118 -14.89 -21.48 24.65
C TYR A 118 -13.62 -20.87 24.05
N ILE A 119 -13.65 -20.55 22.75
CA ILE A 119 -12.68 -19.65 22.10
C ILE A 119 -13.44 -18.35 21.80
N PRO A 120 -13.02 -17.20 22.36
CA PRO A 120 -13.67 -15.91 22.07
C PRO A 120 -13.26 -15.44 20.67
N ASN A 121 -14.21 -14.92 19.89
CA ASN A 121 -13.92 -14.29 18.61
C ASN A 121 -14.46 -12.85 18.56
N PHE A 122 -13.65 -11.96 18.00
CA PHE A 122 -13.82 -10.51 18.12
C PHE A 122 -14.79 -9.97 17.04
N LYS A 123 -16.10 -10.03 17.31
CA LYS A 123 -17.17 -9.16 16.77
C LYS A 123 -18.51 -9.60 17.37
N GLY A 124 -19.15 -8.72 18.13
CA GLY A 124 -20.32 -9.06 18.96
C GLY A 124 -21.64 -9.11 18.20
N GLU A 125 -21.89 -10.20 17.47
CA GLU A 125 -23.23 -10.55 16.95
C GLU A 125 -23.55 -12.01 17.26
N THR A 126 -24.55 -12.24 18.12
CA THR A 126 -24.97 -13.59 18.55
C THR A 126 -25.98 -14.17 17.58
N ILE A 127 -25.57 -15.16 16.78
CA ILE A 127 -26.48 -15.91 15.89
C ILE A 127 -27.08 -17.10 16.65
N HIS A 128 -28.38 -17.02 16.95
CA HIS A 128 -29.14 -18.14 17.49
C HIS A 128 -29.47 -19.16 16.38
N LEU A 129 -28.71 -20.26 16.32
CA LEU A 129 -29.07 -21.42 15.50
C LEU A 129 -30.10 -22.30 16.23
N LEU A 130 -31.38 -22.08 15.94
CA LEU A 130 -32.44 -23.03 16.26
C LEU A 130 -32.22 -24.32 15.47
N ARG A 131 -32.00 -25.44 16.18
CA ARG A 131 -31.97 -26.77 15.56
C ARG A 131 -33.41 -27.23 15.37
N LEU A 132 -33.80 -27.49 14.13
CA LEU A 132 -35.07 -28.13 13.79
C LEU A 132 -34.97 -29.65 14.01
N ASN A 133 -36.07 -30.21 14.53
CA ASN A 133 -36.36 -31.61 14.81
C ASN A 133 -35.54 -32.25 15.95
#